data_AF-A0AAE0HU90-F1
#
_entry.id   AF-A0AAE0HU90-F1
#
_cell.length_a   1.000
_cell.length_b   1.000
_cell.length_c   1.000
_cell.angle_alpha   90.00
_cell.angle_beta   90.00
_cell.angle_gamma   90.00
#
_symmetry.space_group_name_H-M   'P 1'
#
loop_
_entity.id
_entity.type
_entity.pdbx_description
1 polymer ?
#
loop_
_entity_poly.entity_id
_entity_poly.type
_entity_poly.pdbx_seq_one_letter_code
_entity_poly.pdbx_strand_id
1 'polypeptide(L)'
;MDATESNKKALEQLQLQHQYNIGIAVIDGIFIIPLTIIWVISLVRAPRNRDPARVGVGWLKAVFPIKILSLIMYLIGDALFLSIPIPGAYGPYDMSHFAASLYRLQALQYIAILGLLFRNIADVLLLVTFAELASGVSICLHGGLEKKGAAPFSKVRVGRYAAYAIVFVLFLLAIVYFGIKTEFSARYYKWHDEILEMADENGIVNNPPPMPIPARSTDHLYSAINILLWVSLLPIIGYGSYVVHKARKPGFSHLRNSAVLLLTATLLDFAHLFTNVIIVAYYYVPRKSPPSPIYLTVILPILNTVPTFIALVLLFVMVTRKGDNGLWATRAAVLP
;
A
#
# COMPACT_ATOMS: atom_id res chain seq x y z
N MET A 1 37.05 -9.89 24.93
CA MET A 1 36.33 -10.32 23.70
C MET A 1 37.19 -9.86 22.55
N ASP A 2 37.83 -10.79 21.84
CA ASP A 2 38.80 -10.43 20.81
C ASP A 2 38.11 -9.72 19.65
N ALA A 3 38.73 -8.66 19.14
CA ALA A 3 38.22 -7.89 18.00
C ALA A 3 37.86 -8.78 16.80
N THR A 4 38.55 -9.91 16.65
CA THR A 4 38.31 -10.94 15.64
C THR A 4 36.94 -11.61 15.77
N GLU A 5 36.48 -11.90 16.99
CA GLU A 5 35.17 -12.52 17.22
C GLU A 5 34.03 -11.53 16.97
N SER A 6 34.22 -10.26 17.34
CA SER A 6 33.28 -9.18 17.06
C SER A 6 33.10 -8.95 15.56
N ASN A 7 34.21 -8.91 14.82
CA ASN A 7 34.18 -8.73 13.36
C ASN A 7 33.51 -9.90 12.64
N LYS A 8 33.73 -11.14 13.11
CA LYS A 8 33.07 -12.32 12.55
C LYS A 8 31.55 -12.27 12.72
N LYS A 9 31.06 -11.93 13.92
CA LYS A 9 29.61 -11.79 14.19
C LYS A 9 28.97 -10.69 13.33
N ALA A 10 29.66 -9.56 13.15
CA ALA A 10 29.17 -8.48 12.29
C ALA A 10 29.06 -8.92 10.82
N LEU A 11 30.05 -9.66 10.31
CA LEU A 11 30.01 -10.20 8.94
C LEU A 11 28.88 -11.21 8.75
N GLU A 12 28.67 -12.11 9.70
CA GLU A 12 27.56 -13.07 9.68
C GLU A 12 26.19 -12.36 9.66
N GLN A 13 26.02 -11.30 10.45
CA GLN A 13 24.81 -10.49 10.44
C GLN A 13 24.58 -9.77 9.11
N LEU A 14 25.63 -9.23 8.48
CA LEU A 14 25.55 -8.58 7.18
C LEU A 14 25.18 -9.57 6.06
N GLN A 15 25.77 -10.77 6.07
CA GLN A 15 25.41 -11.84 5.13
C GLN A 15 23.96 -12.26 5.29
N LEU A 16 23.51 -12.40 6.53
CA LEU A 16 22.12 -12.75 6.83
C LEU A 16 21.15 -11.64 6.35
N GLN A 17 21.47 -10.37 6.60
CA GLN A 17 20.68 -9.24 6.10
C GLN A 17 20.59 -9.25 4.57
N HIS A 18 21.71 -9.52 3.89
CA HIS A 18 21.75 -9.62 2.43
C HIS A 18 20.83 -10.74 1.91
N GLN A 19 20.86 -11.92 2.53
CA GLN A 19 19.96 -13.03 2.19
C GLN A 19 18.48 -12.65 2.37
N TYR A 20 18.15 -11.95 3.46
CA TYR A 20 16.78 -11.50 3.70
C TYR A 20 16.31 -10.50 2.64
N ASN A 21 17.17 -9.58 2.22
CA ASN A 21 16.82 -8.60 1.18
C ASN A 21 16.57 -9.24 -0.20
N ILE A 22 17.27 -10.33 -0.53
CA ILE A 22 16.95 -11.14 -1.71
C ILE A 22 15.53 -11.70 -1.60
N GLY A 23 15.18 -12.24 -0.43
CA GLY A 23 13.83 -12.73 -0.15
C GLY A 23 12.76 -11.67 -0.35
N ILE A 24 12.99 -10.45 0.13
CA ILE A 24 12.07 -9.31 -0.01
C ILE A 24 11.87 -8.95 -1.49
N ALA A 25 12.98 -8.80 -2.23
CA ALA A 25 12.93 -8.49 -3.67
C ALA A 25 12.12 -9.54 -4.45
N VAL A 26 12.30 -10.83 -4.13
CA VAL A 26 11.53 -11.92 -4.75
C VAL A 26 10.05 -11.83 -4.41
N ILE A 27 9.71 -11.55 -3.15
CA ILE A 27 8.32 -11.42 -2.69
C ILE A 27 7.63 -10.24 -3.39
N ASP A 28 8.27 -9.08 -3.51
CA ASP A 28 7.64 -7.95 -4.20
C ASP A 28 7.55 -8.17 -5.72
N GLY A 29 8.55 -8.83 -6.31
CA GLY A 29 8.60 -9.15 -7.74
C GLY A 29 7.56 -10.18 -8.20
N ILE A 30 7.29 -11.22 -7.39
CA ILE A 30 6.44 -12.35 -7.81
C ILE A 30 4.99 -11.94 -8.11
N PHE A 31 4.49 -10.85 -7.49
CA PHE A 31 3.12 -10.38 -7.68
C PHE A 31 2.95 -9.43 -8.88
N ILE A 32 4.03 -8.88 -9.43
CA ILE A 32 3.96 -7.92 -10.55
C ILE A 32 3.32 -8.56 -11.78
N ILE A 33 3.79 -9.76 -12.17
CA ILE A 33 3.30 -10.49 -13.35
C ILE A 33 1.81 -10.85 -13.22
N PRO A 34 1.35 -11.57 -12.18
CA PRO A 34 -0.06 -11.93 -12.06
C PRO A 34 -0.98 -10.70 -11.95
N LEU A 35 -0.57 -9.65 -11.24
CA LEU A 35 -1.35 -8.40 -11.19
C LEU A 35 -1.47 -7.74 -12.58
N THR A 36 -0.39 -7.74 -13.37
CA THR A 36 -0.40 -7.21 -14.73
C THR A 36 -1.34 -8.00 -15.63
N ILE A 37 -1.32 -9.33 -15.56
CA ILE A 37 -2.25 -10.20 -16.30
C ILE A 37 -3.70 -9.89 -15.91
N ILE A 38 -3.99 -9.83 -14.61
CA ILE A 38 -5.33 -9.50 -14.09
C ILE A 38 -5.78 -8.12 -14.57
N TRP A 39 -4.89 -7.13 -14.55
CA TRP A 39 -5.19 -5.79 -15.02
C TRP A 39 -5.56 -5.77 -16.50
N VAL A 40 -4.74 -6.39 -17.37
CA VAL A 40 -5.01 -6.48 -18.81
C VAL A 40 -6.35 -7.18 -19.08
N ILE A 41 -6.62 -8.29 -18.40
CA ILE A 41 -7.91 -8.99 -18.54
C ILE A 41 -9.07 -8.11 -18.03
N SER A 42 -8.88 -7.36 -16.94
CA SER A 42 -9.87 -6.44 -16.39
C SER A 42 -10.24 -5.33 -17.38
N LEU A 43 -9.27 -4.81 -18.13
CA LEU A 43 -9.53 -3.80 -19.17
C LEU A 43 -10.54 -4.31 -20.19
N VAL A 44 -10.40 -5.57 -20.65
CA VAL A 44 -11.25 -6.19 -21.69
C VAL A 44 -12.58 -6.72 -21.13
N ARG A 45 -12.56 -7.44 -20.00
CA ARG A 45 -13.73 -8.20 -19.52
C ARG A 45 -14.69 -7.43 -18.64
N ALA A 46 -14.29 -6.28 -18.11
CA ALA A 46 -15.11 -5.47 -17.21
C ALA A 46 -15.49 -4.13 -17.86
N PRO A 47 -16.29 -4.10 -18.95
CA PRO A 47 -16.68 -2.85 -19.58
C PRO A 47 -17.53 -2.00 -18.62
N ARG A 48 -17.18 -0.73 -18.53
CA ARG A 48 -17.97 0.28 -17.83
C ARG A 48 -19.13 0.67 -18.74
N ASN A 49 -20.21 -0.11 -18.69
CA ASN A 49 -21.48 0.39 -19.18
C ASN A 49 -21.91 1.54 -18.25
N ARG A 50 -22.71 2.50 -18.74
CA ARG A 50 -23.19 3.71 -18.00
C ARG A 50 -24.09 3.40 -16.78
N ASP A 51 -23.92 2.24 -16.18
CA ASP A 51 -24.58 1.71 -15.01
C ASP A 51 -23.96 2.29 -13.73
N PRO A 52 -24.75 3.01 -12.89
CA PRO A 52 -24.27 3.60 -11.65
C PRO A 52 -23.76 2.55 -10.64
N ALA A 53 -24.17 1.29 -10.75
CA ALA A 53 -23.65 0.22 -9.90
C ALA A 53 -22.21 -0.18 -10.26
N ARG A 54 -21.76 0.09 -11.51
CA ARG A 54 -20.43 -0.30 -12.03
C ARG A 54 -19.35 0.76 -11.82
N VAL A 55 -19.64 1.87 -11.15
CA VAL A 55 -18.66 2.96 -10.97
C VAL A 55 -17.40 2.48 -10.25
N GLY A 56 -17.54 1.58 -9.27
CA GLY A 56 -16.41 0.97 -8.55
C GLY A 56 -15.43 0.19 -9.43
N VAL A 57 -15.87 -0.33 -10.58
CA VAL A 57 -15.01 -1.04 -11.54
C VAL A 57 -13.97 -0.11 -12.15
N GLY A 58 -14.33 1.15 -12.40
CA GLY A 58 -13.39 2.15 -12.91
C GLY A 58 -12.26 2.42 -11.93
N TRP A 59 -12.60 2.54 -10.64
CA TRP A 59 -11.62 2.72 -9.57
C TRP A 59 -10.72 1.49 -9.42
N LEU A 60 -11.28 0.28 -9.44
CA LEU A 60 -10.51 -0.96 -9.39
C LEU A 60 -9.47 -1.04 -10.54
N LYS A 61 -9.84 -0.63 -11.76
CA LYS A 61 -8.91 -0.56 -12.90
C LYS A 61 -7.77 0.43 -12.73
N ALA A 62 -7.97 1.49 -11.93
CA ALA A 62 -6.95 2.47 -11.59
C ALA A 62 -6.04 1.98 -10.45
N VAL A 63 -6.56 1.20 -9.51
CA VAL A 63 -5.78 0.61 -8.40
C VAL A 63 -4.66 -0.28 -8.93
N PHE A 64 -4.96 -1.16 -9.89
CA PHE A 64 -3.99 -2.11 -10.45
C PHE A 64 -2.67 -1.48 -10.93
N PRO A 65 -2.66 -0.54 -11.90
CA PRO A 65 -1.42 0.02 -12.43
C PRO A 65 -0.64 0.79 -11.36
N ILE A 66 -1.33 1.48 -10.44
CA ILE A 66 -0.67 2.22 -9.36
C ILE A 66 -0.03 1.24 -8.36
N LYS A 67 -0.69 0.13 -8.02
CA LYS A 67 -0.13 -0.90 -7.15
C LYS A 67 1.04 -1.62 -7.83
N ILE A 68 0.93 -1.94 -9.12
CA ILE A 68 2.02 -2.52 -9.92
C ILE A 68 3.24 -1.57 -9.92
N LEU A 69 3.02 -0.27 -10.13
CA LEU A 69 4.09 0.72 -10.12
C LEU A 69 4.77 0.81 -8.75
N SER A 70 4.00 0.75 -7.66
CA SER A 70 4.53 0.67 -6.30
C SER A 70 5.46 -0.54 -6.12
N LEU A 71 5.03 -1.73 -6.53
CA LEU A 71 5.85 -2.96 -6.46
C LEU A 71 7.10 -2.88 -7.33
N ILE A 72 7.01 -2.29 -8.52
CA ILE A 72 8.18 -2.05 -9.39
C ILE A 72 9.19 -1.14 -8.68
N MET A 73 8.73 -0.06 -8.03
CA MET A 73 9.63 0.85 -7.30
C MET A 73 10.29 0.13 -6.12
N TYR A 74 9.55 -0.67 -5.35
CA TYR A 74 10.16 -1.47 -4.28
C TYR A 74 11.18 -2.47 -4.81
N LEU A 75 10.86 -3.20 -5.89
CA LEU A 75 11.79 -4.13 -6.53
C LEU A 75 13.08 -3.45 -7.02
N ILE A 76 12.97 -2.27 -7.65
CA ILE A 76 14.14 -1.49 -8.07
C ILE A 76 14.94 -1.04 -6.85
N GLY A 77 14.26 -0.59 -5.78
CA GLY A 77 14.89 -0.23 -4.52
C GLY A 77 15.68 -1.39 -3.93
N ASP A 78 15.08 -2.57 -3.81
CA ASP A 78 15.75 -3.75 -3.26
C ASP A 78 16.91 -4.20 -4.15
N ALA A 79 16.76 -4.16 -5.48
CA ALA A 79 17.84 -4.45 -6.41
C ALA A 79 19.03 -3.47 -6.25
N LEU A 80 18.74 -2.18 -6.07
CA LEU A 80 19.76 -1.16 -5.78
C LEU A 80 20.43 -1.42 -4.43
N PHE A 81 19.66 -1.78 -3.39
CA PHE A 81 20.22 -2.13 -2.09
C PHE A 81 21.19 -3.31 -2.20
N LEU A 82 20.80 -4.37 -2.93
CA LEU A 82 21.64 -5.55 -3.16
C LEU A 82 22.91 -5.23 -3.95
N SER A 83 22.91 -4.16 -4.74
CA SER A 83 24.09 -3.69 -5.48
C SER A 83 25.09 -2.90 -4.62
N ILE A 84 24.72 -2.53 -3.40
CA ILE A 84 25.61 -1.81 -2.48
C ILE A 84 26.62 -2.82 -1.91
N PRO A 85 27.93 -2.62 -2.13
CA PRO A 85 28.94 -3.54 -1.64
C PRO A 85 28.92 -3.59 -0.11
N ILE A 86 29.09 -4.79 0.45
CA ILE A 86 29.10 -4.99 1.90
C ILE A 86 30.34 -4.28 2.49
N PRO A 87 30.17 -3.37 3.46
CA PRO A 87 31.29 -2.72 4.13
C PRO A 87 32.25 -3.77 4.70
N GLY A 88 33.52 -3.73 4.28
CA GLY A 88 34.56 -4.71 4.65
C GLY A 88 35.01 -5.64 3.52
N ALA A 89 34.29 -5.71 2.39
CA ALA A 89 34.75 -6.45 1.21
C ALA A 89 35.93 -5.76 0.48
N TYR A 90 36.07 -4.44 0.65
CA TYR A 90 37.03 -3.60 -0.06
C TYR A 90 37.95 -2.84 0.91
N GLY A 91 38.53 -3.53 1.90
CA GLY A 91 39.51 -2.94 2.82
C GLY A 91 39.01 -1.72 3.62
N PRO A 92 39.85 -1.15 4.50
CA PRO A 92 39.37 -0.18 5.48
C PRO A 92 39.25 1.29 5.02
N TYR A 93 39.64 1.71 3.81
CA TYR A 93 39.78 3.14 3.50
C TYR A 93 39.58 3.57 2.03
N ASP A 94 38.66 2.97 1.28
CA ASP A 94 38.32 3.53 -0.04
C ASP A 94 37.14 4.53 0.06
N MET A 95 37.47 5.79 0.29
CA MET A 95 36.51 6.89 0.33
C MET A 95 35.72 7.04 -0.99
N SER A 96 36.28 6.61 -2.12
CA SER A 96 35.58 6.65 -3.41
C SER A 96 34.45 5.63 -3.47
N HIS A 97 34.66 4.44 -2.89
CA HIS A 97 33.61 3.43 -2.73
C HIS A 97 32.53 3.87 -1.74
N PHE A 98 32.91 4.56 -0.67
CA PHE A 98 31.98 5.14 0.30
C PHE A 98 31.09 6.22 -0.33
N ALA A 99 31.67 7.20 -1.04
CA ALA A 99 30.91 8.22 -1.75
C ALA A 99 29.96 7.61 -2.79
N ALA A 100 30.42 6.65 -3.60
CA ALA A 100 29.57 5.93 -4.56
C ALA A 100 28.41 5.19 -3.88
N SER A 101 28.63 4.63 -2.68
CA SER A 101 27.58 3.98 -1.89
C SER A 101 26.54 4.98 -1.38
N LEU A 102 26.93 6.20 -1.02
CA LEU A 102 26.00 7.24 -0.56
C LEU A 102 25.06 7.69 -1.67
N TYR A 103 25.54 7.90 -2.89
CA TYR A 103 24.67 8.21 -4.03
C TYR A 103 23.66 7.09 -4.31
N ARG A 104 24.08 5.83 -4.15
CA ARG A 104 23.17 4.67 -4.28
C ARG A 104 22.14 4.63 -3.15
N LEU A 105 22.54 4.90 -1.91
CA LEU A 105 21.63 5.01 -0.76
C LEU A 105 20.63 6.16 -0.93
N GLN A 106 21.08 7.28 -1.49
CA GLN A 106 20.21 8.40 -1.82
C GLN A 106 19.18 8.02 -2.89
N ALA A 107 19.62 7.41 -3.98
CA ALA A 107 18.73 6.93 -5.04
C ALA A 107 17.72 5.91 -4.50
N LEU A 108 18.18 4.94 -3.70
CA LEU A 108 17.37 3.97 -3.00
C LEU A 108 16.27 4.66 -2.16
N GLN A 109 16.64 5.67 -1.37
CA GLN A 109 15.69 6.37 -0.51
C GLN A 109 14.62 7.12 -1.31
N TYR A 110 14.99 7.80 -2.40
CA TYR A 110 14.00 8.44 -3.27
C TYR A 110 13.06 7.44 -3.94
N ILE A 111 13.59 6.30 -4.40
CA ILE A 111 12.79 5.23 -5.00
C ILE A 111 11.83 4.62 -3.97
N ALA A 112 12.30 4.39 -2.74
CA ALA A 112 11.46 3.89 -1.65
C ALA A 112 10.34 4.89 -1.28
N ILE A 113 10.65 6.20 -1.24
CA ILE A 113 9.67 7.27 -1.01
C ILE A 113 8.61 7.28 -2.12
N LEU A 114 9.03 7.12 -3.38
CA LEU A 114 8.12 7.06 -4.52
C LEU A 114 7.25 5.80 -4.52
N GLY A 115 7.84 4.64 -4.20
CA GLY A 115 7.11 3.38 -4.02
C GLY A 115 6.05 3.47 -2.94
N LEU A 116 6.37 4.16 -1.83
CA LEU A 116 5.44 4.41 -0.74
C LEU A 116 4.32 5.39 -1.11
N LEU A 117 4.61 6.42 -1.91
CA LEU A 117 3.57 7.31 -2.45
C LEU A 117 2.56 6.51 -3.29
N PHE A 118 3.04 5.71 -4.24
CA PHE A 118 2.15 4.90 -5.09
C PHE A 118 1.38 3.87 -4.28
N ARG A 119 1.99 3.26 -3.25
CA ARG A 119 1.29 2.39 -2.31
C ARG A 119 0.13 3.12 -1.64
N ASN A 120 0.39 4.26 -1.02
CA ASN A 120 -0.63 5.05 -0.32
C ASN A 120 -1.76 5.48 -1.26
N ILE A 121 -1.43 5.90 -2.49
CA ILE A 121 -2.45 6.24 -3.51
C ILE A 121 -3.27 5.00 -3.87
N ALA A 122 -2.65 3.84 -4.09
CA ALA A 122 -3.36 2.61 -4.40
C ALA A 122 -4.32 2.21 -3.27
N ASP A 123 -3.89 2.31 -2.01
CA ASP A 123 -4.70 1.96 -0.84
C ASP A 123 -5.89 2.95 -0.69
N VAL A 124 -5.68 4.25 -0.96
CA VAL A 124 -6.75 5.26 -1.01
C VAL A 124 -7.75 4.98 -2.13
N LEU A 125 -7.30 4.60 -3.33
CA LEU A 125 -8.17 4.24 -4.45
C LEU A 125 -8.92 2.92 -4.19
N LEU A 126 -8.32 2.00 -3.45
CA LEU A 126 -8.95 0.75 -3.04
C LEU A 126 -10.09 1.02 -2.04
N LEU A 127 -9.90 1.98 -1.12
CA LEU A 127 -10.95 2.46 -0.22
C LEU A 127 -12.17 2.99 -1.01
N VAL A 128 -11.94 3.82 -2.02
CA VAL A 128 -13.01 4.30 -2.93
C VAL A 128 -13.69 3.13 -3.62
N THR A 129 -12.89 2.17 -4.11
CA THR A 129 -13.37 0.99 -4.81
C THR A 129 -14.34 0.19 -3.93
N PHE A 130 -14.01 -0.05 -2.66
CA PHE A 130 -14.90 -0.74 -1.73
C PHE A 130 -16.19 0.04 -1.49
N ALA A 131 -16.11 1.34 -1.22
CA ALA A 131 -17.28 2.19 -0.98
C ALA A 131 -18.24 2.21 -2.19
N GLU A 132 -17.68 2.32 -3.40
CA GLU A 132 -18.44 2.32 -4.65
C GLU A 132 -19.04 0.96 -4.99
N LEU A 133 -18.28 -0.12 -4.83
CA LEU A 133 -18.79 -1.47 -5.07
C LEU A 133 -19.89 -1.82 -4.06
N ALA A 134 -19.71 -1.51 -2.78
CA ALA A 134 -20.74 -1.73 -1.75
C ALA A 134 -22.02 -0.93 -2.07
N SER A 135 -21.86 0.31 -2.54
CA SER A 135 -22.98 1.13 -3.02
C SER A 135 -23.66 0.51 -4.24
N GLY A 136 -22.88 -0.03 -5.19
CA GLY A 136 -23.40 -0.75 -6.36
C GLY A 136 -24.21 -1.98 -5.98
N VAL A 137 -23.71 -2.83 -5.07
CA VAL A 137 -24.49 -3.99 -4.59
C VAL A 137 -25.77 -3.54 -3.89
N SER A 138 -25.70 -2.48 -3.09
CA SER A 138 -26.88 -1.93 -2.42
C SER A 138 -27.93 -1.41 -3.41
N ILE A 139 -27.53 -0.75 -4.51
CA ILE A 139 -28.45 -0.33 -5.57
C ILE A 139 -29.15 -1.55 -6.19
N CYS A 140 -28.42 -2.63 -6.47
CA CYS A 140 -29.00 -3.87 -6.99
C CYS A 140 -30.00 -4.50 -6.00
N LEU A 141 -29.70 -4.47 -4.69
CA LEU A 141 -30.59 -4.99 -3.64
C LEU A 141 -31.91 -4.22 -3.46
N HIS A 142 -32.01 -2.99 -3.98
CA HIS A 142 -33.24 -2.20 -3.92
C HIS A 142 -34.08 -2.27 -5.20
N GLY A 143 -33.73 -3.15 -6.15
CA GLY A 143 -34.48 -3.35 -7.40
C GLY A 143 -34.07 -2.44 -8.54
N GLY A 144 -32.85 -1.88 -8.52
CA GLY A 144 -32.36 -1.03 -9.60
C GLY A 144 -33.12 0.31 -9.75
N LEU A 145 -32.84 1.04 -10.83
CA LEU A 145 -33.36 2.39 -11.11
C LEU A 145 -34.89 2.48 -11.32
N GLU A 146 -35.63 1.36 -11.28
CA GLU A 146 -37.02 1.29 -11.74
C GLU A 146 -38.04 1.94 -10.79
N LYS A 147 -37.74 2.08 -9.49
CA LYS A 147 -38.63 2.84 -8.59
C LYS A 147 -38.22 4.31 -8.54
N LYS A 148 -38.65 5.07 -9.56
CA LYS A 148 -38.50 6.54 -9.73
C LYS A 148 -38.94 7.44 -8.56
N GLY A 149 -39.41 6.89 -7.44
CA GLY A 149 -39.85 7.65 -6.25
C GLY A 149 -39.25 7.21 -4.92
N ALA A 150 -38.27 6.28 -4.91
CA ALA A 150 -37.76 5.74 -3.66
C ALA A 150 -36.69 6.65 -3.02
N ALA A 151 -37.01 7.20 -1.84
CA ALA A 151 -36.11 7.90 -0.91
C ALA A 151 -34.76 7.22 -0.53
N PRO A 152 -34.48 5.89 -0.71
CA PRO A 152 -33.21 5.27 -0.33
C PRO A 152 -31.98 5.81 -1.07
N PHE A 153 -32.14 6.43 -2.24
CA PHE A 153 -31.01 6.98 -3.01
C PHE A 153 -30.32 8.15 -2.31
N SER A 154 -31.02 8.90 -1.46
CA SER A 154 -30.43 10.00 -0.69
C SER A 154 -29.32 9.50 0.24
N LYS A 155 -29.62 8.46 1.05
CA LYS A 155 -28.66 7.91 2.03
C LYS A 155 -27.42 7.29 1.37
N VAL A 156 -27.60 6.57 0.25
CA VAL A 156 -26.47 6.00 -0.51
C VAL A 156 -25.60 7.11 -1.12
N ARG A 157 -26.19 8.19 -1.63
CA ARG A 157 -25.43 9.35 -2.15
C ARG A 157 -24.63 10.03 -1.05
N VAL A 158 -25.23 10.28 0.12
CA VAL A 158 -24.53 10.90 1.26
C VAL A 158 -23.31 10.06 1.66
N GLY A 159 -23.46 8.74 1.77
CA GLY A 159 -22.34 7.84 2.08
C GLY A 159 -21.21 7.90 1.04
N ARG A 160 -21.54 8.00 -0.25
CA ARG A 160 -20.54 8.14 -1.33
C ARG A 160 -19.78 9.45 -1.25
N TYR A 161 -20.47 10.57 -1.04
CA TYR A 161 -19.80 11.87 -0.89
C TYR A 161 -18.93 11.94 0.36
N ALA A 162 -19.38 11.34 1.47
CA ALA A 162 -18.56 11.22 2.67
C ALA A 162 -17.28 10.40 2.40
N ALA A 163 -17.40 9.27 1.69
CA ALA A 163 -16.24 8.47 1.29
C ALA A 163 -15.28 9.26 0.38
N TYR A 164 -15.79 10.00 -0.61
CA TYR A 164 -14.96 10.86 -1.46
C TYR A 164 -14.26 11.98 -0.69
N ALA A 165 -14.93 12.60 0.29
CA ALA A 165 -14.32 13.62 1.13
C ALA A 165 -13.15 13.04 1.94
N ILE A 166 -13.33 11.87 2.57
CA ILE A 166 -12.27 11.18 3.32
C ILE A 166 -11.11 10.81 2.40
N VAL A 167 -11.41 10.24 1.24
CA VAL A 167 -10.41 9.85 0.23
C VAL A 167 -9.62 11.06 -0.26
N PHE A 168 -10.29 12.18 -0.50
CA PHE A 168 -9.63 13.42 -0.92
C PHE A 168 -8.65 13.92 0.15
N VAL A 169 -9.06 13.89 1.43
CA VAL A 169 -8.18 14.25 2.56
C VAL A 169 -6.98 13.29 2.63
N LEU A 170 -7.21 11.98 2.55
CA LEU A 170 -6.13 10.98 2.58
C LEU A 170 -5.16 11.12 1.40
N PHE A 171 -5.67 11.43 0.20
CA PHE A 171 -4.85 11.67 -0.98
C PHE A 171 -3.96 12.90 -0.80
N LEU A 172 -4.51 14.01 -0.29
CA LEU A 172 -3.71 15.20 0.03
C LEU A 172 -2.65 14.90 1.09
N LEU A 173 -2.99 14.16 2.15
CA LEU A 173 -2.02 13.75 3.16
C LEU A 173 -0.90 12.90 2.57
N ALA A 174 -1.20 11.98 1.64
CA ALA A 174 -0.18 11.19 0.96
C ALA A 174 0.79 12.05 0.14
N ILE A 175 0.29 13.08 -0.57
CA ILE A 175 1.12 14.04 -1.31
C ILE A 175 1.98 14.88 -0.35
N VAL A 176 1.39 15.42 0.71
CA VAL A 176 2.12 16.21 1.71
C VAL A 176 3.22 15.36 2.36
N TYR A 177 2.91 14.12 2.72
CA TYR A 177 3.89 13.19 3.27
C TYR A 177 5.04 12.93 2.30
N PHE A 178 4.74 12.70 1.03
CA PHE A 178 5.77 12.54 0.00
C PHE A 178 6.67 13.78 -0.10
N GLY A 179 6.09 14.99 -0.12
CA GLY A 179 6.83 16.24 -0.17
C GLY A 179 7.78 16.41 1.02
N ILE A 180 7.28 16.25 2.24
CA ILE A 180 8.08 16.38 3.47
C ILE A 180 9.16 15.30 3.54
N LYS A 181 8.85 14.05 3.18
CA LYS A 181 9.84 12.96 3.21
C LYS A 181 10.95 13.15 2.18
N THR A 182 10.60 13.68 1.00
CA THR A 182 11.56 14.03 -0.06
C THR A 182 12.46 15.17 0.38
N GLU A 183 11.89 16.24 0.95
CA GLU A 183 12.65 17.37 1.47
C GLU A 183 13.59 16.93 2.60
N PHE A 184 13.10 16.12 3.54
CA PHE A 184 13.92 15.56 4.61
C PHE A 184 15.09 14.74 4.04
N SER A 185 14.82 13.88 3.06
CA SER A 185 15.86 13.10 2.39
C SER A 185 16.91 14.00 1.74
N ALA A 186 16.49 15.03 0.99
CA ALA A 186 17.39 15.96 0.34
C ALA A 186 18.29 16.70 1.35
N ARG A 187 17.71 17.20 2.44
CA ARG A 187 18.46 17.88 3.51
C ARG A 187 19.41 16.95 4.25
N TYR A 188 19.01 15.69 4.47
CA TYR A 188 19.84 14.68 5.12
C TYR A 188 21.11 14.37 4.30
N TYR A 189 20.95 14.13 2.99
CA TYR A 189 22.11 13.86 2.14
C TYR A 189 22.99 15.09 1.95
N LYS A 190 22.40 16.28 1.83
CA LYS A 190 23.19 17.53 1.79
C LYS A 190 24.03 17.71 3.05
N TRP A 191 23.43 17.48 4.23
CA TRP A 191 24.15 17.52 5.51
C TRP A 191 25.28 16.49 5.57
N HIS A 192 25.07 15.30 4.98
CA HIS A 192 26.10 14.28 4.89
C HIS A 192 27.25 14.67 3.95
N ASP A 193 26.94 15.29 2.80
CA ASP A 193 27.93 15.78 1.85
C ASP A 193 28.78 16.90 2.48
N GLU A 194 28.15 17.84 3.21
CA GLU A 194 28.85 18.90 3.95
C GLU A 194 29.83 18.33 5.00
N ILE A 195 29.45 17.25 5.70
CA ILE A 195 30.35 16.57 6.65
C ILE A 195 31.54 15.92 5.95
N LEU A 196 31.31 15.31 4.78
CA LEU A 196 32.37 14.67 4.02
C LEU A 196 33.37 15.69 3.48
N GLU A 197 32.88 16.82 2.97
CA GLU A 197 33.73 17.93 2.51
C GLU A 197 34.57 18.48 3.66
N MET A 198 33.97 18.73 4.83
CA MET A 198 34.70 19.16 6.03
C MET A 198 35.75 18.13 6.48
N ALA A 199 35.45 16.85 6.32
CA ALA A 199 36.35 15.77 6.70
C ALA A 199 37.56 15.65 5.75
N ASP A 200 37.35 15.88 4.46
CA ASP A 200 38.41 15.89 3.45
C ASP A 200 39.34 17.11 3.62
N GLU A 201 38.76 18.28 3.90
CA GLU A 201 39.54 19.52 4.08
C GLU A 201 40.29 19.60 5.41
N ASN A 202 39.66 19.20 6.52
CA ASN A 202 40.17 19.47 7.87
C ASN A 202 40.50 18.20 8.68
N GLY A 203 40.35 17.01 8.11
CA GLY A 203 40.51 15.74 8.82
C GLY A 203 39.31 15.43 9.73
N ILE A 204 39.53 15.24 11.04
CA ILE A 204 38.44 14.83 11.95
C ILE A 204 37.50 16.02 12.22
N VAL A 205 36.22 15.87 11.85
CA VAL A 205 35.17 16.86 12.11
C VAL A 205 34.78 16.84 13.60
N ASN A 206 35.36 17.75 14.39
CA ASN A 206 35.09 17.82 15.83
C ASN A 206 33.72 18.44 16.18
N ASN A 207 33.13 19.22 15.28
CA ASN A 207 31.83 19.90 15.47
C ASN A 207 30.97 19.80 14.20
N PRO A 208 30.33 18.65 13.92
CA PRO A 208 29.48 18.53 12.75
C PRO A 208 28.30 19.50 12.86
N PRO A 209 27.81 20.06 11.73
CA PRO A 209 26.62 20.89 11.74
C PRO A 209 25.43 20.13 12.35
N PRO A 210 24.49 20.81 13.02
CA PRO A 210 23.31 20.14 13.58
C PRO A 210 22.48 19.51 12.46
N MET A 211 22.07 18.25 12.64
CA MET A 211 21.25 17.53 11.66
C MET A 211 19.93 18.29 11.40
N PRO A 212 19.59 18.60 10.14
CA PRO A 212 18.39 19.35 9.82
C PRO A 212 17.11 18.51 10.03
N ILE A 213 16.24 19.00 10.92
CA ILE A 213 14.84 18.59 11.19
C ILE A 213 14.68 17.26 11.98
N PRO A 214 13.79 17.21 13.01
CA PRO A 214 13.46 15.96 13.66
C PRO A 214 12.66 15.05 12.72
N ALA A 215 13.21 13.88 12.38
CA ALA A 215 12.56 12.78 11.64
C ALA A 215 11.12 12.46 12.12
N ARG A 216 10.86 12.78 13.39
CA ARG A 216 9.61 12.59 14.10
C ARG A 216 8.37 13.20 13.42
N SER A 217 8.49 14.35 12.76
CA SER A 217 7.33 14.95 12.06
C SER A 217 6.90 14.09 10.87
N THR A 218 7.84 13.45 10.17
CA THR A 218 7.52 12.52 9.07
C THR A 218 6.87 11.25 9.59
N ASP A 219 7.34 10.75 10.73
CA ASP A 219 6.82 9.53 11.36
C ASP A 219 5.38 9.73 11.84
N HIS A 220 5.07 10.88 12.45
CA HIS A 220 3.70 11.21 12.88
C HIS A 220 2.73 11.32 11.71
N LEU A 221 3.16 11.92 10.60
CA LEU A 221 2.32 12.05 9.42
C LEU A 221 2.07 10.69 8.76
N TYR A 222 3.11 9.86 8.63
CA TYR A 222 2.96 8.48 8.17
C TYR A 222 2.01 7.68 9.06
N SER A 223 2.14 7.84 10.37
CA SER A 223 1.28 7.20 11.36
C SER A 223 -0.18 7.62 11.19
N ALA A 224 -0.41 8.93 11.03
CA ALA A 224 -1.75 9.48 10.84
C ALA A 224 -2.42 8.94 9.58
N ILE A 225 -1.71 8.84 8.45
CA ILE A 225 -2.25 8.27 7.20
C ILE A 225 -2.72 6.83 7.43
N ASN A 226 -1.87 5.98 8.03
CA ASN A 226 -2.20 4.57 8.27
C ASN A 226 -3.39 4.41 9.22
N ILE A 227 -3.43 5.19 10.31
CA ILE A 227 -4.54 5.16 11.27
C ILE A 227 -5.83 5.62 10.59
N LEU A 228 -5.80 6.70 9.82
CA LEU A 228 -6.99 7.22 9.14
C LEU A 228 -7.50 6.24 8.07
N LEU A 229 -6.62 5.61 7.29
CA LEU A 229 -6.99 4.55 6.35
C LEU A 229 -7.68 3.39 7.07
N TRP A 230 -7.09 2.91 8.17
CA TRP A 230 -7.63 1.82 8.97
C TRP A 230 -9.01 2.16 9.57
N VAL A 231 -9.16 3.33 10.18
CA VAL A 231 -10.45 3.80 10.74
C VAL A 231 -11.50 3.96 9.64
N SER A 232 -11.12 4.45 8.46
CA SER A 232 -12.03 4.69 7.34
C SER A 232 -12.63 3.40 6.77
N LEU A 233 -11.98 2.25 6.96
CA LEU A 233 -12.54 0.95 6.59
C LEU A 233 -13.65 0.47 7.52
N LEU A 234 -13.70 0.91 8.79
CA LEU A 234 -14.69 0.40 9.75
C LEU A 234 -16.14 0.63 9.28
N PRO A 235 -16.54 1.84 8.82
CA PRO A 235 -17.86 2.04 8.22
C PRO A 235 -18.11 1.19 6.98
N ILE A 236 -17.09 0.93 6.15
CA ILE A 236 -17.21 0.13 4.93
C ILE A 236 -17.43 -1.34 5.28
N ILE A 237 -16.75 -1.87 6.29
CA ILE A 237 -16.99 -3.22 6.82
C ILE A 237 -18.41 -3.35 7.36
N GLY A 238 -18.86 -2.36 8.14
CA GLY A 238 -20.24 -2.31 8.63
C GLY A 238 -21.26 -2.31 7.48
N TYR A 239 -21.00 -1.51 6.45
CA TYR A 239 -21.86 -1.44 5.26
C TYR A 239 -21.82 -2.72 4.42
N GLY A 240 -20.66 -3.32 4.20
CA GLY A 240 -20.50 -4.61 3.53
C GLY A 240 -21.23 -5.73 4.27
N SER A 241 -21.15 -5.73 5.61
CA SER A 241 -21.86 -6.68 6.47
C SER A 241 -23.38 -6.53 6.35
N TYR A 242 -23.88 -5.29 6.33
CA TYR A 242 -25.29 -4.99 6.08
C TYR A 242 -25.75 -5.51 4.69
N VAL A 243 -24.95 -5.28 3.65
CA VAL A 243 -25.24 -5.74 2.28
C VAL A 243 -25.29 -7.27 2.21
N VAL A 244 -24.33 -7.97 2.84
CA VAL A 244 -24.33 -9.45 2.92
C VAL A 244 -25.57 -9.96 3.65
N HIS A 245 -25.93 -9.35 4.78
CA HIS A 245 -27.12 -9.74 5.55
C HIS A 245 -28.39 -9.58 4.70
N LYS A 246 -28.54 -8.46 4.00
CA LYS A 246 -29.70 -8.20 3.14
C LYS A 246 -29.76 -9.14 1.93
N ALA A 247 -28.61 -9.51 1.37
CA ALA A 247 -28.52 -10.47 0.26
C ALA A 247 -28.91 -11.91 0.64
N ARG A 248 -29.09 -12.23 1.93
CA ARG A 248 -29.62 -13.53 2.37
C ARG A 248 -31.12 -13.69 2.16
N LYS A 249 -31.86 -12.59 1.95
CA LYS A 249 -33.32 -12.64 1.80
C LYS A 249 -33.73 -13.38 0.50
N PRO A 250 -34.86 -14.10 0.51
CA PRO A 250 -35.40 -14.73 -0.69
C PRO A 250 -35.54 -13.71 -1.83
N GLY A 251 -35.04 -14.06 -3.03
CA GLY A 251 -35.04 -13.18 -4.22
C GLY A 251 -33.69 -12.52 -4.56
N PHE A 252 -32.75 -12.44 -3.61
CA PHE A 252 -31.41 -11.84 -3.81
C PHE A 252 -30.24 -12.82 -3.70
N SER A 253 -30.51 -14.13 -3.75
CA SER A 253 -29.51 -15.20 -3.59
C SER A 253 -28.31 -15.08 -4.55
N HIS A 254 -28.55 -14.63 -5.78
CA HIS A 254 -27.52 -14.37 -6.80
C HIS A 254 -26.48 -13.31 -6.40
N LEU A 255 -26.87 -12.31 -5.59
CA LEU A 255 -25.97 -11.25 -5.11
C LEU A 255 -25.14 -11.65 -3.90
N ARG A 256 -25.55 -12.72 -3.19
CA ARG A 256 -24.91 -13.16 -1.94
C ARG A 256 -23.43 -13.44 -2.14
N ASN A 257 -23.06 -14.16 -3.20
CA ASN A 257 -21.66 -14.52 -3.46
C ASN A 257 -20.81 -13.27 -3.70
N SER A 258 -21.31 -12.31 -4.49
CA SER A 258 -20.60 -11.05 -4.76
C SER A 258 -20.46 -10.19 -3.49
N ALA A 259 -21.50 -10.13 -2.66
CA ALA A 259 -21.46 -9.42 -1.39
C ALA A 259 -20.46 -10.06 -0.41
N VAL A 260 -20.39 -11.39 -0.36
CA VAL A 260 -19.42 -12.12 0.47
C VAL A 260 -18.00 -11.86 -0.02
N LEU A 261 -17.74 -11.95 -1.33
CA LEU A 261 -16.42 -11.64 -1.91
C LEU A 261 -15.98 -10.21 -1.57
N LEU A 262 -16.89 -9.24 -1.68
CA LEU A 262 -16.63 -7.84 -1.31
C LEU A 262 -16.26 -7.71 0.17
N LEU A 263 -17.04 -8.31 1.08
CA LEU A 263 -16.79 -8.26 2.51
C LEU A 263 -15.46 -8.94 2.86
N THR A 264 -15.18 -10.12 2.30
CA THR A 264 -13.90 -10.82 2.50
C THR A 264 -12.72 -10.00 2.02
N ALA A 265 -12.81 -9.38 0.84
CA ALA A 265 -11.77 -8.49 0.32
C ALA A 265 -11.56 -7.27 1.23
N THR A 266 -12.65 -6.68 1.76
CA THR A 266 -12.59 -5.55 2.70
C THR A 266 -11.93 -5.96 4.02
N LEU A 267 -12.21 -7.17 4.53
CA LEU A 267 -11.61 -7.70 5.76
C LEU A 267 -10.12 -8.03 5.59
N LEU A 268 -9.71 -8.52 4.42
CA LEU A 268 -8.29 -8.75 4.11
C LEU A 268 -7.52 -7.43 4.06
N ASP A 269 -8.09 -6.41 3.43
CA ASP A 269 -7.49 -5.06 3.40
C ASP A 269 -7.45 -4.42 4.81
N PHE A 270 -8.47 -4.67 5.62
CA PHE A 270 -8.46 -4.28 7.02
C PHE A 270 -7.35 -4.95 7.83
N ALA A 271 -7.12 -6.26 7.63
CA ALA A 271 -6.04 -6.99 8.29
C ALA A 271 -4.65 -6.47 7.85
N HIS A 272 -4.51 -6.13 6.57
CA HIS A 272 -3.34 -5.45 6.04
C HIS A 272 -3.07 -4.12 6.77
N LEU A 273 -4.06 -3.23 6.81
CA LEU A 273 -3.93 -1.92 7.45
C LEU A 273 -3.76 -2.04 8.97
N PHE A 274 -4.39 -3.02 9.60
CA PHE A 274 -4.19 -3.31 11.02
C PHE A 274 -2.73 -3.68 11.33
N THR A 275 -2.09 -4.46 10.45
CA THR A 275 -0.66 -4.76 10.56
C THR A 275 0.18 -3.49 10.49
N ASN A 276 -0.12 -2.58 9.55
CA ASN A 276 0.57 -1.28 9.46
C ASN A 276 0.38 -0.41 10.71
N VAL A 277 -0.82 -0.38 11.29
CA VAL A 277 -1.10 0.34 12.53
C VAL A 277 -0.30 -0.24 13.70
N ILE A 278 -0.16 -1.58 13.81
CA ILE A 278 0.69 -2.21 14.83
C ILE A 278 2.14 -1.78 14.67
N ILE A 279 2.68 -1.81 13.44
CA ILE A 279 4.06 -1.38 13.15
C ILE A 279 4.24 0.09 13.55
N VAL A 280 3.32 0.95 13.15
CA VAL A 280 3.31 2.37 13.50
C VAL A 280 3.31 2.57 15.01
N ALA A 281 2.40 1.91 15.72
CA ALA A 281 2.26 2.04 17.17
C ALA A 281 3.52 1.57 17.92
N TYR A 282 4.23 0.57 17.40
CA TYR A 282 5.40 -0.02 18.05
C TYR A 282 6.72 0.68 17.67
N TYR A 283 6.88 1.12 16.43
CA TYR A 283 8.16 1.63 15.91
C TYR A 283 8.19 3.15 15.69
N TYR A 284 7.05 3.79 15.48
CA TYR A 284 7.01 5.20 15.06
C TYR A 284 6.45 6.13 16.15
N VAL A 285 5.57 5.63 17.01
CA VAL A 285 4.98 6.42 18.12
C VAL A 285 5.91 6.56 19.34
N PRO A 286 6.62 5.50 19.81
CA PRO A 286 7.46 5.61 21.00
C PRO A 286 8.66 6.54 20.81
N ARG A 287 9.10 7.22 21.89
CA ARG A 287 10.30 8.09 21.84
C ARG A 287 11.59 7.29 21.67
N LYS A 288 11.59 6.03 22.08
CA LYS A 288 12.71 5.10 21.94
C LYS A 288 12.16 3.85 21.27
N SER A 289 12.38 3.72 19.97
CA SER A 289 11.95 2.55 19.23
C SER A 289 12.91 1.40 19.53
N PRO A 290 12.40 0.21 19.83
CA PRO A 290 13.26 -0.98 19.95
C PRO A 290 13.93 -1.25 18.60
N PRO A 291 15.11 -1.90 18.59
CA PRO A 291 15.73 -2.33 17.35
C PRO A 291 14.76 -3.25 16.61
N SER A 292 14.50 -2.97 15.34
CA SER A 292 13.65 -3.83 14.51
C SER A 292 14.34 -5.18 14.34
N PRO A 293 13.71 -6.29 14.78
CA PRO A 293 14.23 -7.62 14.51
C PRO A 293 14.39 -7.85 13.01
N ILE A 294 15.51 -8.45 12.60
CA ILE A 294 15.85 -8.64 11.19
C ILE A 294 14.76 -9.44 10.46
N TYR A 295 14.16 -10.45 11.10
CA TYR A 295 13.10 -11.27 10.48
C TYR A 295 11.86 -10.48 10.07
N LEU A 296 11.58 -9.32 10.69
CA LEU A 296 10.44 -8.48 10.29
C LEU A 296 10.62 -7.92 8.88
N THR A 297 11.86 -7.79 8.41
CA THR A 297 12.12 -7.34 7.03
C THR A 297 11.49 -8.27 6.00
N VAL A 298 11.37 -9.58 6.27
CA VAL A 298 10.69 -10.54 5.38
C VAL A 298 9.20 -10.69 5.69
N ILE A 299 8.82 -10.71 6.98
CA ILE A 299 7.43 -10.94 7.37
C ILE A 299 6.53 -9.77 6.95
N LEU A 300 7.02 -8.54 7.06
CA LEU A 300 6.21 -7.35 6.79
C LEU A 300 5.79 -7.22 5.32
N PRO A 301 6.66 -7.42 4.31
CA PRO A 301 6.24 -7.50 2.91
C PRO A 301 5.17 -8.56 2.67
N ILE A 302 5.27 -9.73 3.29
CA ILE A 302 4.26 -10.80 3.14
C ILE A 302 2.91 -10.33 3.70
N LEU A 303 2.89 -9.84 4.93
CA LEU A 303 1.66 -9.35 5.57
C LEU A 303 1.08 -8.11 4.87
N ASN A 304 1.90 -7.38 4.11
CA ASN A 304 1.45 -6.21 3.37
C ASN A 304 0.95 -6.52 1.96
N THR A 305 1.72 -7.29 1.20
CA THR A 305 1.50 -7.51 -0.21
C THR A 305 0.48 -8.64 -0.44
N VAL A 306 0.53 -9.72 0.36
CA VAL A 306 -0.32 -10.90 0.14
C VAL A 306 -1.81 -10.62 0.40
N PRO A 307 -2.23 -10.02 1.52
CA PRO A 307 -3.66 -9.78 1.74
C PRO A 307 -4.24 -8.82 0.70
N THR A 308 -3.48 -7.78 0.33
CA THR A 308 -3.88 -6.83 -0.71
C THR A 308 -4.01 -7.50 -2.07
N PHE A 309 -3.05 -8.36 -2.45
CA PHE A 309 -3.11 -9.15 -3.68
C PHE A 309 -4.37 -10.03 -3.72
N ILE A 310 -4.63 -10.78 -2.65
CA ILE A 310 -5.82 -11.64 -2.56
C ILE A 310 -7.09 -10.79 -2.63
N ALA A 311 -7.15 -9.64 -1.94
CA ALA A 311 -8.29 -8.73 -2.02
C ALA A 311 -8.55 -8.25 -3.46
N LEU A 312 -7.50 -7.86 -4.20
CA LEU A 312 -7.61 -7.45 -5.61
C LEU A 312 -8.10 -8.60 -6.51
N VAL A 313 -7.61 -9.82 -6.28
CA VAL A 313 -8.08 -11.03 -7.00
C VAL A 313 -9.57 -11.27 -6.73
N LEU A 314 -10.00 -11.19 -5.47
CA LEU A 314 -11.42 -11.40 -5.09
C LEU A 314 -12.32 -10.32 -5.72
N LEU A 315 -11.89 -9.06 -5.71
CA LEU A 315 -12.61 -7.97 -6.37
C LEU A 315 -12.67 -8.16 -7.90
N PHE A 316 -11.58 -8.60 -8.50
CA PHE A 316 -11.55 -8.93 -9.93
C PHE A 316 -12.52 -10.06 -10.27
N VAL A 317 -12.52 -11.15 -9.50
CA VAL A 317 -13.46 -12.28 -9.67
C VAL A 317 -14.90 -11.80 -9.52
N MET A 318 -15.18 -10.98 -8.49
CA MET A 318 -16.50 -10.39 -8.27
C MET A 318 -16.98 -9.58 -9.48
N VAL A 319 -16.11 -8.74 -10.05
CA VAL A 319 -16.47 -7.85 -11.16
C VAL A 319 -16.59 -8.57 -12.50
N THR A 320 -15.77 -9.61 -12.73
CA THR A 320 -15.72 -10.33 -14.01
C THR A 320 -16.71 -11.49 -14.11
N ARG A 321 -17.28 -11.94 -12.99
CA ARG A 321 -18.26 -13.02 -12.96
C ARG A 321 -19.53 -12.63 -13.72
N LYS A 322 -19.76 -13.30 -14.86
CA LYS A 322 -21.00 -13.24 -15.67
C LYS A 322 -21.94 -14.40 -15.30
N GLY A 323 -23.24 -14.25 -15.56
CA GLY A 323 -24.27 -15.30 -15.36
C GLY A 323 -25.02 -15.22 -14.02
N ASP A 324 -25.85 -16.23 -13.72
CA ASP A 324 -26.88 -16.26 -12.65
C ASP A 324 -26.39 -16.02 -11.22
N ASN A 325 -25.08 -16.02 -10.99
CA ASN A 325 -24.44 -15.80 -9.69
C ASN A 325 -23.47 -14.60 -9.69
N GLY A 326 -23.49 -13.78 -10.74
CA GLY A 326 -22.70 -12.56 -10.86
C GLY A 326 -23.45 -11.33 -10.35
N LEU A 327 -22.71 -10.31 -9.91
CA LEU A 327 -23.26 -8.98 -9.58
C LEU A 327 -24.04 -8.38 -10.77
N TRP A 328 -23.69 -8.81 -11.98
CA TRP A 328 -24.21 -8.33 -13.25
C TRP A 328 -25.10 -9.34 -13.97
N ALA A 329 -25.69 -10.29 -13.24
CA ALA A 329 -26.69 -11.18 -13.80
C ALA A 329 -27.88 -10.36 -14.31
N THR A 330 -27.92 -10.07 -15.61
CA THR A 330 -29.14 -9.56 -16.24
C THR A 330 -30.16 -10.68 -16.12
N ARG A 331 -31.21 -10.50 -15.31
CA ARG A 331 -32.40 -11.35 -15.48
C ARG A 331 -32.85 -11.13 -16.91
N ALA A 332 -32.62 -12.10 -17.79
CA ALA A 332 -33.46 -12.23 -18.97
C ALA A 332 -34.88 -12.23 -18.43
N ALA A 333 -35.65 -11.21 -18.78
CA ALA A 333 -37.00 -11.03 -18.27
C ALA A 333 -37.76 -12.31 -18.59
N VAL A 334 -37.99 -13.15 -17.58
CA VAL A 334 -39.11 -14.07 -17.58
C VAL A 334 -40.30 -13.15 -17.42
N LEU A 335 -40.74 -12.57 -18.53
CA LEU A 335 -42.08 -12.02 -18.65
C LEU A 335 -43.03 -13.21 -18.44
N PRO A 336 -44.03 -13.08 -17.57
CA PRO A 336 -45.06 -14.10 -17.38
C PRO A 336 -45.88 -14.33 -18.65
#